data_AF-A0A6I3KJU2-F1
#
_entry.id   AF-A0A6I3KJU2-F1
#
_cell.length_a   1.000
_cell.length_b   1.000
_cell.length_c   1.000
_cell.angle_alpha   90.00
_cell.angle_beta   90.00
_cell.angle_gamma   90.00
#
_symmetry.space_group_name_H-M   'P 1'
#
loop_
_entity.id
_entity.type
_entity.pdbx_description
1 polymer ?
#
loop_
_entity_poly.entity_id
_entity_poly.type
_entity_poly.pdbx_seq_one_letter_code
_entity_poly.pdbx_strand_id
1 'polypeptide(L)'
;MTLHAGTPSPAAVACGDCGAPASGNFCSSCGADLRASSLSFLGRTAAPVRRSFPAVYLKILRAPIRQTVAFAEDPSYRGYVSFALAGIALYVLLIVPIVIQQVAPPGTNVSESLLTLMKILSQVGVYAGIVITFLLAFLVFRLFSRVKRPLHAYFKLYAIALGFVAPIYGVYEFVARSVLGGVGTSSISAQITLDDWLKPTAWASIALMVAMLVYFIGIHRRFWDMPVWKAALLYMPASYVANVISYQMMWYVGWYSAYVLSAAGIVKI
;
A
#
# COMPACT_ATOMS: atom_id res chain seq x y z
N MET A 1 25.67 -61.29 9.34
CA MET A 1 26.04 -60.08 8.58
C MET A 1 24.96 -59.86 7.54
N THR A 2 23.90 -59.15 7.92
CA THR A 2 22.68 -58.96 7.13
C THR A 2 22.54 -57.47 6.85
N LEU A 3 22.69 -57.10 5.57
CA LEU A 3 22.49 -55.75 5.07
C LEU A 3 21.00 -55.39 5.17
N HIS A 4 20.65 -54.47 6.09
CA HIS A 4 19.33 -53.85 6.06
C HIS A 4 19.27 -52.89 4.87
N ALA A 5 18.44 -53.25 3.90
CA ALA A 5 18.01 -52.39 2.81
C ALA A 5 17.42 -51.10 3.39
N GLY A 6 18.00 -49.96 3.01
CA GLY A 6 17.50 -48.65 3.36
C GLY A 6 16.06 -48.48 2.86
N THR A 7 15.15 -48.23 3.79
CA THR A 7 13.81 -47.77 3.47
C THR A 7 13.92 -46.44 2.71
N PRO A 8 13.14 -46.23 1.63
CA PRO A 8 13.11 -44.95 0.95
C PRO A 8 12.69 -43.87 1.94
N SER A 9 13.49 -42.81 2.04
CA SER A 9 13.22 -41.64 2.87
C SER A 9 11.79 -41.14 2.57
N PRO A 10 10.94 -40.92 3.58
CA PRO A 10 9.61 -40.36 3.35
C PRO A 10 9.79 -39.02 2.62
N ALA A 11 9.09 -38.86 1.49
CA ALA A 11 9.11 -37.62 0.73
C ALA A 11 8.89 -36.44 1.70
N ALA A 12 9.89 -35.60 1.85
CA ALA A 12 9.85 -34.49 2.79
C ALA A 12 8.66 -33.60 2.43
N VAL A 13 7.66 -33.55 3.31
CA VAL A 13 6.49 -32.69 3.13
C VAL A 13 6.98 -31.25 3.16
N ALA A 14 6.70 -30.47 2.13
CA ALA A 14 7.04 -29.05 2.12
C ALA A 14 6.19 -28.31 3.16
N CYS A 15 6.81 -27.41 3.91
CA CYS A 15 6.12 -26.54 4.86
C CYS A 15 5.11 -25.67 4.11
N GLY A 16 3.84 -25.70 4.52
CA GLY A 16 2.79 -24.89 3.89
C GLY A 16 2.98 -23.37 4.04
N ASP A 17 3.83 -22.92 4.96
CA ASP A 17 4.08 -21.50 5.21
C ASP A 17 5.23 -20.94 4.37
N CYS A 18 6.34 -21.66 4.23
CA CYS A 18 7.55 -21.16 3.56
C CYS A 18 8.04 -22.02 2.39
N GLY A 19 7.39 -23.16 2.11
CA GLY A 19 7.77 -24.08 1.01
C GLY A 19 9.04 -24.89 1.26
N ALA A 20 9.77 -24.65 2.35
CA ALA A 20 10.97 -25.40 2.71
C ALA A 20 10.63 -26.86 3.09
N PRO A 21 11.52 -27.83 2.87
CA PRO A 21 11.30 -29.20 3.32
C PRO A 21 11.09 -29.23 4.84
N ALA A 22 10.00 -29.85 5.29
CA ALA A 22 9.60 -29.91 6.68
C ALA A 22 9.74 -31.36 7.20
N SER A 23 10.34 -31.48 8.38
CA SER A 23 10.43 -32.73 9.14
C SER A 23 10.26 -32.44 10.63
N GLY A 24 9.62 -33.35 11.36
CA GLY A 24 9.33 -33.18 12.79
C GLY A 24 8.10 -32.31 13.07
N ASN A 25 8.06 -31.72 14.28
CA ASN A 25 6.88 -31.02 14.81
C ASN A 25 6.85 -29.53 14.47
N PHE A 26 7.98 -28.95 14.07
CA PHE A 26 8.11 -27.53 13.72
C PHE A 26 8.95 -27.40 12.46
N CYS A 27 8.65 -26.41 11.62
CA CYS A 27 9.49 -26.08 10.47
C CYS A 27 10.79 -25.44 10.94
N SER A 28 11.93 -26.04 10.61
CA SER A 28 13.26 -25.54 10.95
C SER A 28 13.58 -24.18 10.30
N SER A 29 12.93 -23.83 9.19
CA SER A 29 13.18 -22.58 8.46
C SER A 29 12.35 -21.40 8.96
N CYS A 30 11.08 -21.60 9.32
CA CYS A 30 10.18 -20.50 9.70
C CYS A 30 9.53 -20.66 11.09
N GLY A 31 9.81 -21.75 11.81
CA GLY A 31 9.25 -22.03 13.13
C GLY A 31 7.76 -22.40 13.14
N ALA A 32 7.15 -22.67 11.98
CA ALA A 32 5.73 -23.04 11.90
C ALA A 32 5.47 -24.39 12.58
N ASP A 33 4.43 -24.48 13.41
CA ASP A 33 4.01 -25.75 14.04
C ASP A 33 3.36 -26.67 12.99
N LEU A 34 4.00 -27.82 12.76
CA LEU A 34 3.59 -28.83 11.79
C LEU A 34 2.59 -29.83 12.40
N ARG A 35 2.44 -29.90 13.73
CA ARG A 35 1.48 -30.81 14.40
C ARG A 35 0.04 -30.44 14.09
N ALA A 36 -0.23 -29.16 13.87
CA ALA A 36 -1.54 -28.68 13.46
C ALA A 36 -1.94 -29.14 12.04
N SER A 37 -1.00 -29.68 11.26
CA SER A 37 -1.20 -30.11 9.88
C SER A 37 -1.48 -31.62 9.71
N SER A 38 -1.54 -32.42 10.79
CA SER A 38 -1.69 -33.89 10.71
C SER A 38 -3.08 -34.37 10.21
N LEU A 39 -4.05 -33.46 10.06
CA LEU A 39 -5.35 -33.74 9.45
C LEU A 39 -5.40 -33.40 7.94
N SER A 40 -4.26 -33.13 7.29
CA SER A 40 -4.19 -32.71 5.88
C SER A 40 -4.61 -33.77 4.85
N PHE A 41 -4.91 -35.01 5.26
CA PHE A 41 -5.50 -36.03 4.38
C PHE A 41 -6.97 -35.74 4.04
N LEU A 42 -7.69 -35.01 4.90
CA LEU A 42 -9.01 -34.48 4.62
C LEU A 42 -8.86 -33.01 4.18
N GLY A 43 -9.04 -32.77 2.88
CA GLY A 43 -8.67 -31.54 2.19
C GLY A 43 -8.86 -30.20 2.92
N ARG A 44 -7.84 -29.33 2.78
CA ARG A 44 -7.86 -27.85 2.75
C ARG A 44 -8.61 -27.05 3.84
N THR A 45 -9.10 -27.63 4.92
CA THR A 45 -10.04 -26.92 5.82
C THR A 45 -9.54 -26.66 7.25
N ALA A 46 -8.23 -26.67 7.48
CA ALA A 46 -7.66 -26.12 8.72
C ALA A 46 -6.22 -25.60 8.56
N ALA A 47 -5.94 -24.87 7.47
CA ALA A 47 -4.87 -23.87 7.57
C ALA A 47 -5.29 -22.83 8.63
N PRO A 48 -4.38 -22.22 9.40
CA PRO A 48 -4.72 -21.05 10.21
C PRO A 48 -5.44 -20.08 9.27
N VAL A 49 -6.74 -19.84 9.50
CA VAL A 49 -7.66 -19.26 8.52
C VAL A 49 -6.97 -18.09 7.83
N ARG A 50 -6.43 -18.32 6.63
CA ARG A 50 -5.89 -17.26 5.78
C ARG A 50 -7.12 -16.49 5.38
N ARG A 51 -7.45 -15.46 6.18
CA ARG A 51 -8.59 -14.59 5.92
C ARG A 51 -8.34 -14.02 4.52
N SER A 52 -9.16 -14.43 3.55
CA SER A 52 -9.02 -14.00 2.17
C SER A 52 -9.12 -12.47 2.09
N PHE A 53 -8.44 -11.87 1.11
CA PHE A 53 -8.45 -10.41 0.93
C PHE A 53 -9.89 -9.83 0.97
N PRO A 54 -10.89 -10.39 0.25
CA PRO A 54 -12.26 -9.88 0.31
C PRO A 54 -12.88 -9.95 1.70
N ALA A 55 -12.63 -11.01 2.47
CA ALA A 55 -13.19 -11.17 3.81
C ALA A 55 -12.62 -10.14 4.79
N VAL A 56 -11.31 -9.89 4.75
CA VAL A 56 -10.67 -8.83 5.56
C VAL A 56 -11.18 -7.47 5.14
N TYR A 57 -11.25 -7.22 3.83
CA TYR A 57 -11.66 -5.94 3.26
C TYR A 57 -13.10 -5.58 3.66
N LEU A 58 -14.06 -6.51 3.48
CA LEU A 58 -15.46 -6.34 3.87
C LEU A 58 -15.62 -6.14 5.38
N LYS A 59 -14.79 -6.81 6.19
CA LYS A 59 -14.79 -6.61 7.64
C LYS A 59 -14.33 -5.21 8.00
N ILE A 60 -13.27 -4.70 7.36
CA ILE A 60 -12.82 -3.32 7.55
C ILE A 60 -13.89 -2.34 7.12
N LEU A 61 -14.53 -2.54 5.96
CA LEU A 61 -15.56 -1.65 5.43
C LEU A 61 -16.71 -1.38 6.42
N ARG A 62 -17.11 -2.38 7.22
CA ARG A 62 -18.19 -2.22 8.23
C ARG A 62 -17.83 -1.28 9.38
N ALA A 63 -16.54 -1.18 9.73
CA ALA A 63 -16.07 -0.29 10.78
C ALA A 63 -14.59 0.06 10.54
N PRO A 64 -14.29 0.95 9.57
CA PRO A 64 -12.94 1.11 9.01
C PRO A 64 -11.87 1.36 10.06
N ILE A 65 -12.10 2.35 10.93
CA ILE A 65 -11.13 2.72 11.96
C ILE A 65 -10.95 1.60 12.99
N ARG A 66 -12.06 1.06 13.52
CA ARG A 66 -12.02 0.07 14.61
C ARG A 66 -11.39 -1.24 14.14
N GLN A 67 -11.75 -1.71 12.95
CA GLN A 67 -11.30 -3.00 12.43
C GLN A 67 -9.86 -2.92 11.93
N THR A 68 -9.44 -1.85 11.26
CA THR A 68 -8.02 -1.66 10.89
C THR A 68 -7.12 -1.74 12.12
N VAL A 69 -7.46 -1.02 13.20
CA VAL A 69 -6.67 -1.06 14.44
C VAL A 69 -6.73 -2.43 15.10
N ALA A 70 -7.91 -3.07 15.16
CA ALA A 70 -8.04 -4.40 15.73
C ALA A 70 -7.18 -5.45 14.99
N PHE A 71 -7.14 -5.41 13.66
CA PHE A 71 -6.26 -6.28 12.87
C PHE A 71 -4.79 -5.96 13.09
N ALA A 72 -4.43 -4.69 13.29
CA ALA A 72 -3.06 -4.29 13.58
C ALA A 72 -2.58 -4.80 14.94
N GLU A 73 -3.47 -4.79 15.94
CA GLU A 73 -3.19 -5.25 17.30
C GLU A 73 -3.24 -6.78 17.44
N ASP A 74 -3.99 -7.50 16.59
CA ASP A 74 -4.15 -8.96 16.61
C ASP A 74 -2.83 -9.69 16.27
N PRO A 75 -2.11 -10.30 17.24
CA PRO A 75 -0.83 -10.95 16.97
C PRO A 75 -0.93 -12.16 16.03
N SER A 76 -2.12 -12.76 15.93
CA SER A 76 -2.36 -13.92 15.07
C SER A 76 -2.47 -13.54 13.59
N TYR A 77 -2.78 -12.28 13.28
CA TYR A 77 -2.93 -11.82 11.91
C TYR A 77 -1.57 -11.58 11.25
N ARG A 78 -1.09 -12.56 10.47
CA ARG A 78 0.17 -12.52 9.71
C ARG A 78 0.03 -12.09 8.25
N GLY A 79 -1.19 -12.10 7.71
CA GLY A 79 -1.47 -11.81 6.29
C GLY A 79 -1.49 -10.32 5.89
N TYR A 80 -0.99 -9.41 6.74
CA TYR A 80 -1.09 -7.96 6.53
C TYR A 80 -0.27 -7.48 5.33
N VAL A 81 0.89 -8.07 5.06
CA VAL A 81 1.69 -7.75 3.86
C VAL A 81 0.98 -8.19 2.59
N SER A 82 0.47 -9.44 2.55
CA SER A 82 -0.28 -9.93 1.40
C SER A 82 -1.57 -9.11 1.17
N PHE A 83 -2.23 -8.67 2.23
CA PHE A 83 -3.38 -7.78 2.13
C PHE A 83 -3.01 -6.40 1.53
N ALA A 84 -1.89 -5.81 1.98
CA ALA A 84 -1.36 -4.58 1.41
C ALA A 84 -1.02 -4.73 -0.07
N LEU A 85 -0.27 -5.78 -0.43
CA LEU A 85 0.14 -6.06 -1.81
C LEU A 85 -1.06 -6.30 -2.72
N ALA A 86 -2.09 -7.02 -2.27
CA ALA A 86 -3.33 -7.19 -3.03
C ALA A 86 -4.05 -5.87 -3.26
N GLY A 87 -4.11 -5.00 -2.23
CA GLY A 87 -4.69 -3.66 -2.38
C GLY A 87 -3.91 -2.77 -3.34
N ILE A 88 -2.57 -2.79 -3.27
CA ILE A 88 -1.69 -2.08 -4.21
C ILE A 88 -1.85 -2.64 -5.62
N ALA A 89 -1.92 -3.96 -5.80
CA ALA A 89 -2.10 -4.58 -7.10
C ALA A 89 -3.42 -4.13 -7.76
N LEU A 90 -4.53 -4.11 -7.00
CA LEU A 90 -5.80 -3.56 -7.48
C LEU A 90 -5.69 -2.09 -7.86
N TYR A 91 -5.02 -1.27 -7.03
CA TYR A 91 -4.75 0.12 -7.35
C TYR A 91 -3.96 0.29 -8.65
N VAL A 92 -2.86 -0.46 -8.82
CA VAL A 92 -2.02 -0.40 -10.02
C VAL A 92 -2.82 -0.82 -11.25
N LEU A 93 -3.61 -1.90 -11.17
CA LEU A 93 -4.46 -2.36 -12.27
C LEU A 93 -5.45 -1.28 -12.74
N LEU A 94 -5.95 -0.44 -11.82
CA LEU A 94 -6.91 0.62 -12.12
C LEU A 94 -6.26 1.92 -12.60
N ILE A 95 -5.06 2.24 -12.10
CA ILE A 95 -4.35 3.48 -12.44
C ILE A 95 -3.53 3.36 -13.73
N VAL A 96 -2.97 2.20 -14.05
CA VAL A 96 -2.13 2.02 -15.25
C VAL A 96 -2.84 2.49 -16.53
N PRO A 97 -4.12 2.14 -16.79
CA PRO A 97 -4.84 2.65 -17.97
C PRO A 97 -4.92 4.18 -18.01
N ILE A 98 -5.16 4.82 -16.86
CA ILE A 98 -5.25 6.29 -16.73
C ILE A 98 -3.91 6.96 -17.08
N VAL A 99 -2.80 6.39 -16.59
CA VAL A 99 -1.45 6.91 -16.84
C VAL A 99 -1.08 6.77 -18.32
N ILE A 100 -1.44 5.63 -18.94
CA ILE A 100 -1.23 5.35 -20.36
C ILE A 100 -2.05 6.31 -21.24
N GLN A 101 -3.34 6.54 -20.93
CA GLN A 101 -4.19 7.44 -21.72
C GLN A 101 -3.72 8.90 -21.70
N GLN A 102 -2.97 9.31 -20.68
CA GLN A 102 -2.43 10.66 -20.62
C GLN A 102 -1.14 10.83 -21.45
N VAL A 103 -0.61 9.76 -22.06
CA VAL A 103 0.66 9.80 -22.81
C VAL A 103 0.40 10.61 -24.07
N ALA A 104 1.06 11.78 -24.13
CA ALA A 104 1.04 12.79 -25.18
C ALA A 104 -0.18 13.76 -25.23
N PRO A 105 0.03 15.06 -24.93
CA PRO A 105 -0.68 16.10 -25.64
C PRO A 105 -0.28 16.02 -27.13
N PRO A 106 -1.22 16.07 -28.08
CA PRO A 106 -0.86 16.24 -29.49
C PRO A 106 -0.06 17.55 -29.64
N GLY A 107 1.18 17.46 -30.15
CA GLY A 107 2.00 18.64 -30.49
C GLY A 107 3.21 18.92 -29.59
N THR A 108 3.52 18.12 -28.58
CA THR A 108 4.80 18.28 -27.84
C THR A 108 5.93 17.56 -28.57
N ASN A 109 7.04 18.26 -28.88
CA ASN A 109 8.27 17.71 -29.48
C ASN A 109 9.05 16.74 -28.58
N VAL A 110 8.45 16.28 -27.48
CA VAL A 110 9.07 15.38 -26.52
C VAL A 110 8.79 13.94 -26.95
N SER A 111 9.81 13.08 -27.01
CA SER A 111 9.61 11.68 -27.39
C SER A 111 8.61 11.00 -26.45
N GLU A 112 7.74 10.18 -27.03
CA GLU A 112 6.71 9.41 -26.29
C GLU A 112 7.34 8.53 -25.19
N SER A 113 8.57 8.07 -25.44
CA SER A 113 9.41 7.35 -24.48
C SER A 113 9.85 8.20 -23.28
N LEU A 114 10.18 9.48 -23.48
CA LEU A 114 10.55 10.38 -22.38
C LEU A 114 9.32 10.73 -21.53
N LEU A 115 8.17 11.00 -22.16
CA LEU A 115 6.92 11.23 -21.44
C LEU A 115 6.49 10.02 -20.60
N THR A 116 6.62 8.83 -21.16
CA THR A 116 6.34 7.57 -20.45
C THR A 116 7.29 7.39 -19.27
N LEU A 117 8.59 7.63 -19.47
CA LEU A 117 9.57 7.53 -18.40
C LEU A 117 9.34 8.55 -17.29
N MET A 118 9.10 9.82 -17.63
CA MET A 118 8.82 10.88 -16.64
C MET A 118 7.61 10.53 -15.77
N LYS A 119 6.60 9.87 -16.34
CA LYS A 119 5.42 9.40 -15.61
C LYS A 119 5.69 8.18 -14.75
N ILE A 120 6.49 7.23 -15.22
CA ILE A 120 6.89 6.07 -14.40
C ILE A 120 7.73 6.56 -13.21
N LEU A 121 8.66 7.49 -13.45
CA LEU A 121 9.47 8.11 -12.41
C LEU A 121 8.64 8.97 -11.46
N SER A 122 7.57 9.61 -11.94
CA SER A 122 6.67 10.36 -11.05
C SER A 122 5.93 9.46 -10.05
N GLN A 123 5.62 8.22 -10.44
CA GLN A 123 5.06 7.22 -9.52
C GLN A 123 6.05 6.80 -8.43
N VAL A 124 7.37 6.79 -8.71
CA VAL A 124 8.40 6.54 -7.69
C VAL A 124 8.34 7.58 -6.58
N GLY A 125 8.12 8.85 -6.93
CA GLY A 125 7.93 9.94 -5.96
C GLY A 125 6.73 9.69 -5.03
N VAL A 126 5.62 9.18 -5.57
CA VAL A 126 4.43 8.82 -4.77
C VAL A 126 4.74 7.70 -3.77
N TYR A 127 5.41 6.63 -4.19
CA TYR A 127 5.78 5.53 -3.30
C TYR A 127 6.79 5.95 -2.24
N ALA A 128 7.80 6.73 -2.62
CA ALA A 128 8.74 7.32 -1.66
C ALA A 128 8.00 8.18 -0.63
N GLY A 129 6.99 8.93 -1.06
CA GLY A 129 6.18 9.74 -0.16
C GLY A 129 5.33 8.97 0.83
N ILE A 130 4.79 7.82 0.43
CA ILE A 130 4.10 6.91 1.36
C ILE A 130 5.08 6.45 2.45
N VAL A 131 6.31 6.09 2.09
CA VAL A 131 7.35 5.65 3.04
C VAL A 131 7.78 6.80 3.96
N ILE A 132 8.01 8.00 3.42
CA ILE A 132 8.38 9.18 4.20
C ILE A 132 7.26 9.55 5.17
N THR A 133 6.01 9.56 4.70
CA THR A 133 4.83 9.81 5.55
C THR A 133 4.76 8.79 6.67
N PHE A 134 4.96 7.50 6.36
CA PHE A 134 5.01 6.43 7.35
C PHE A 134 6.07 6.70 8.41
N LEU A 135 7.32 6.96 8.02
CA LEU A 135 8.43 7.18 8.96
C LEU A 135 8.24 8.44 9.80
N LEU A 136 7.86 9.56 9.19
CA LEU A 136 7.61 10.81 9.90
C LEU A 136 6.46 10.68 10.89
N ALA A 137 5.34 10.10 10.45
CA ALA A 137 4.20 9.86 11.34
C ALA A 137 4.59 8.88 12.47
N PHE A 138 5.34 7.81 12.19
CA PHE A 138 5.85 6.93 13.24
C PHE A 138 6.64 7.71 14.30
N LEU A 139 7.62 8.50 13.86
CA LEU A 139 8.49 9.26 14.76
C LEU A 139 7.67 10.26 15.57
N VAL A 140 6.92 11.13 14.92
CA VAL A 140 6.14 12.19 15.58
C VAL A 140 5.14 11.58 16.58
N PHE A 141 4.37 10.58 16.17
CA PHE A 141 3.43 9.94 17.10
C PHE A 141 4.15 9.22 18.23
N ARG A 142 5.25 8.52 17.98
CA ARG A 142 6.04 7.84 19.01
C ARG A 142 6.65 8.82 20.01
N LEU A 143 7.07 10.01 19.59
CA LEU A 143 7.59 11.04 20.50
C LEU A 143 6.48 11.53 21.45
N PHE A 144 5.32 11.89 20.89
CA PHE A 144 4.26 12.57 21.65
C PHE A 144 3.18 11.67 22.26
N SER A 145 3.13 10.38 21.91
CA SER A 145 2.18 9.43 22.50
C SER A 145 2.59 9.04 23.92
N ARG A 146 1.59 8.77 24.77
CA ARG A 146 1.80 8.11 26.07
C ARG A 146 2.12 6.63 25.89
N VAL A 147 1.42 5.96 24.97
CA VAL A 147 1.63 4.56 24.63
C VAL A 147 2.74 4.42 23.60
N LYS A 148 3.85 3.77 23.96
CA LYS A 148 4.97 3.53 23.05
C LYS A 148 4.77 2.22 22.29
N ARG A 149 4.30 2.31 21.05
CA ARG A 149 4.15 1.15 20.15
C ARG A 149 5.43 0.91 19.35
N PRO A 150 5.84 -0.35 19.15
CA PRO A 150 7.04 -0.69 18.36
C PRO A 150 6.82 -0.44 16.86
N LEU A 151 7.91 -0.26 16.10
CA LEU A 151 7.86 0.01 14.66
C LEU A 151 7.13 -1.10 13.89
N HIS A 152 7.34 -2.37 14.23
CA HIS A 152 6.68 -3.48 13.56
C HIS A 152 5.14 -3.42 13.66
N ALA A 153 4.59 -3.01 14.81
CA ALA A 153 3.15 -2.90 15.02
C ALA A 153 2.57 -1.74 14.19
N TYR A 154 3.32 -0.64 14.11
CA TYR A 154 2.94 0.50 13.29
C TYR A 154 3.06 0.20 11.78
N PHE A 155 4.09 -0.54 11.36
CA PHE A 155 4.20 -1.07 9.99
C PHE A 155 2.98 -1.91 9.61
N LYS A 156 2.57 -2.81 10.51
CA LYS A 156 1.38 -3.63 10.31
C LYS A 156 0.10 -2.79 10.20
N LEU A 157 -0.08 -1.77 11.04
CA LEU A 157 -1.18 -0.81 10.92
C LEU A 157 -1.20 -0.17 9.52
N TYR A 158 -0.04 0.32 9.07
CA TYR A 158 0.08 1.03 7.79
C TYR A 158 -0.15 0.10 6.60
N ALA A 159 0.34 -1.14 6.65
CA ALA A 159 0.09 -2.15 5.63
C ALA A 159 -1.43 -2.45 5.49
N ILE A 160 -2.13 -2.60 6.62
CA ILE A 160 -3.58 -2.82 6.61
C ILE A 160 -4.32 -1.58 6.09
N ALA A 161 -3.93 -0.39 6.54
CA ALA A 161 -4.54 0.86 6.08
C ALA A 161 -4.34 1.05 4.57
N LEU A 162 -3.13 0.82 4.07
CA LEU A 162 -2.81 0.92 2.65
C LEU A 162 -3.58 -0.10 1.82
N GLY A 163 -3.62 -1.37 2.26
CA GLY A 163 -4.38 -2.43 1.58
C GLY A 163 -5.89 -2.15 1.52
N PHE A 164 -6.42 -1.41 2.49
CA PHE A 164 -7.82 -1.00 2.51
C PHE A 164 -8.09 0.24 1.64
N VAL A 165 -7.24 1.26 1.73
CA VAL A 165 -7.46 2.56 1.06
C VAL A 165 -7.10 2.51 -0.43
N ALA A 166 -6.04 1.79 -0.82
CA ALA A 166 -5.54 1.80 -2.19
C ALA A 166 -6.61 1.36 -3.23
N PRO A 167 -7.42 0.30 -3.01
CA PRO A 167 -8.51 -0.03 -3.92
C PRO A 167 -9.60 1.04 -4.00
N ILE A 168 -10.00 1.65 -2.87
CA ILE A 168 -11.02 2.72 -2.87
C ILE A 168 -10.54 3.89 -3.74
N TYR A 169 -9.29 4.31 -3.52
CA TYR A 169 -8.68 5.39 -4.27
C TYR A 169 -8.55 5.04 -5.76
N GLY A 170 -8.06 3.84 -6.09
CA GLY A 170 -7.90 3.40 -7.48
C GLY A 170 -9.23 3.30 -8.23
N VAL A 171 -10.28 2.76 -7.61
CA VAL A 171 -11.61 2.66 -8.21
C VAL A 171 -12.18 4.06 -8.44
N TYR A 172 -12.07 4.94 -7.44
CA TYR A 172 -12.54 6.31 -7.56
C TYR A 172 -11.86 7.05 -8.71
N GLU A 173 -10.52 7.03 -8.75
CA GLU A 173 -9.73 7.67 -9.81
C GLU A 173 -10.11 7.16 -11.21
N PHE A 174 -10.22 5.83 -11.35
CA PHE A 174 -10.62 5.21 -12.62
C PHE A 174 -12.01 5.68 -13.06
N VAL A 175 -13.00 5.67 -12.16
CA VAL A 175 -14.35 6.12 -12.49
C VAL A 175 -14.37 7.62 -12.79
N ALA A 176 -13.77 8.44 -11.92
CA ALA A 176 -13.77 9.89 -12.08
C ALA A 176 -13.12 10.32 -13.39
N ARG A 177 -11.99 9.72 -13.77
CA ARG A 177 -11.21 10.16 -14.94
C ARG A 177 -11.56 9.40 -16.22
N SER A 178 -11.58 8.07 -16.18
CA SER A 178 -11.76 7.26 -17.39
C SER A 178 -13.23 7.07 -17.79
N VAL A 179 -14.15 7.08 -16.82
CA VAL A 179 -15.60 6.89 -17.11
C VAL A 179 -16.32 8.23 -17.22
N LEU A 180 -16.03 9.17 -16.32
CA LEU A 180 -16.77 10.43 -16.22
C LEU A 180 -16.06 11.64 -16.86
N GLY A 181 -14.80 11.50 -17.31
CA GLY A 181 -14.03 12.62 -17.88
C GLY A 181 -13.82 13.79 -16.91
N GLY A 182 -13.88 13.50 -15.60
CA GLY A 182 -13.90 14.46 -14.52
C GLY A 182 -12.54 14.73 -13.87
N VAL A 183 -12.60 15.40 -12.73
CA VAL A 183 -11.45 15.71 -11.89
C VAL A 183 -11.24 14.57 -10.90
N GLY A 184 -10.08 13.93 -10.96
CA GLY A 184 -9.64 12.97 -9.96
C GLY A 184 -8.92 13.65 -8.79
N THR A 185 -8.71 12.92 -7.70
CA THR A 185 -7.98 13.41 -6.51
C THR A 185 -6.55 13.83 -6.82
N SER A 186 -5.88 13.12 -7.73
CA SER A 186 -4.54 13.41 -8.24
C SER A 186 -4.48 14.71 -9.04
N SER A 187 -5.60 15.14 -9.60
CA SER A 187 -5.73 16.41 -10.32
C SER A 187 -5.90 17.60 -9.39
N ILE A 188 -6.32 17.40 -8.13
CA ILE A 188 -6.54 18.52 -7.20
C ILE A 188 -5.25 19.25 -6.83
N SER A 189 -4.14 18.52 -6.76
CA SER A 189 -2.81 19.09 -6.54
C SER A 189 -2.17 19.66 -7.82
N ALA A 190 -2.76 19.39 -8.98
CA ALA A 190 -2.36 19.98 -10.25
C ALA A 190 -3.18 21.26 -10.48
N GLN A 191 -2.77 22.14 -11.39
CA GLN A 191 -3.45 23.40 -11.68
C GLN A 191 -4.88 23.15 -12.20
N ILE A 192 -5.86 23.06 -11.29
CA ILE A 192 -7.30 22.93 -11.60
C ILE A 192 -7.78 24.24 -12.23
N THR A 193 -8.51 24.17 -13.34
CA THR A 193 -9.12 25.35 -13.98
C THR A 193 -10.43 25.73 -13.29
N LEU A 194 -10.96 26.95 -13.55
CA LEU A 194 -12.26 27.35 -13.00
C LEU A 194 -13.39 26.43 -13.49
N ASP A 195 -13.33 25.96 -14.74
CA ASP A 195 -14.32 25.05 -15.32
C ASP A 195 -14.30 23.67 -14.65
N ASP A 196 -13.13 23.21 -14.21
CA ASP A 196 -13.00 21.95 -13.49
C ASP A 196 -13.70 21.99 -12.12
N TRP A 197 -13.74 23.14 -11.45
CA TRP A 197 -14.46 23.34 -10.19
C TRP A 197 -15.98 23.21 -10.32
N LEU A 198 -16.50 23.41 -11.52
CA LEU A 198 -17.92 23.23 -11.84
C LEU A 198 -18.29 21.75 -11.98
N LYS A 199 -17.32 20.85 -12.13
CA LYS A 199 -17.58 19.41 -12.27
C LYS A 199 -17.90 18.79 -10.90
N PRO A 200 -18.97 17.98 -10.78
CA PRO A 200 -19.30 17.28 -9.52
C PRO A 200 -18.16 16.38 -9.00
N THR A 201 -17.34 15.87 -9.91
CA THR A 201 -16.16 15.05 -9.59
C THR A 201 -15.09 15.80 -8.80
N ALA A 202 -14.95 17.12 -8.95
CA ALA A 202 -14.03 17.92 -8.14
C ALA A 202 -14.44 17.90 -6.66
N TRP A 203 -15.73 18.13 -6.38
CA TRP A 203 -16.26 18.09 -5.01
C TRP A 203 -16.24 16.69 -4.42
N ALA A 204 -16.52 15.66 -5.23
CA ALA A 204 -16.38 14.27 -4.81
C ALA A 204 -14.91 13.93 -4.46
N SER A 205 -13.94 14.48 -5.20
CA SER A 205 -12.51 14.28 -4.94
C SER A 205 -12.12 14.91 -3.59
N ILE A 206 -12.60 16.13 -3.31
CA ILE A 206 -12.39 16.78 -2.00
C ILE A 206 -13.02 15.96 -0.87
N ALA A 207 -14.26 15.51 -1.05
CA ALA A 207 -14.94 14.70 -0.07
C ALA A 207 -14.18 13.40 0.22
N LEU A 208 -13.63 12.75 -0.81
CA LEU A 208 -12.80 11.57 -0.64
C LEU A 208 -11.49 11.88 0.09
N MET A 209 -10.80 12.97 -0.24
CA MET A 209 -9.59 13.41 0.46
C MET A 209 -9.85 13.67 1.95
N VAL A 210 -10.96 14.36 2.27
CA VAL A 210 -11.38 14.60 3.65
C VAL A 210 -11.72 13.29 4.35
N ALA A 211 -12.43 12.38 3.70
CA ALA A 211 -12.77 11.07 4.28
C ALA A 211 -11.51 10.23 4.57
N MET A 212 -10.54 10.22 3.66
CA MET A 212 -9.24 9.57 3.85
C MET A 212 -8.46 10.20 5.00
N LEU A 213 -8.43 11.53 5.09
CA LEU A 213 -7.79 12.25 6.19
C LEU A 213 -8.43 11.89 7.54
N VAL A 214 -9.76 11.92 7.63
CA VAL A 214 -10.51 11.53 8.83
C VAL A 214 -10.22 10.08 9.20
N TYR A 215 -10.17 9.18 8.23
CA TYR A 215 -9.80 7.77 8.43
C TYR A 215 -8.39 7.64 9.03
N PHE A 216 -7.39 8.31 8.44
CA PHE A 216 -6.01 8.25 8.93
C PHE A 216 -5.88 8.85 10.33
N ILE A 217 -6.49 10.02 10.59
CA ILE A 217 -6.52 10.61 11.95
C ILE A 217 -7.18 9.63 12.92
N GLY A 218 -8.28 8.99 12.52
CA GLY A 218 -9.03 8.04 13.33
C GLY A 218 -8.23 6.80 13.73
N ILE A 219 -7.53 6.16 12.79
CA ILE A 219 -6.69 4.99 13.10
C ILE A 219 -5.52 5.36 14.00
N HIS A 220 -4.89 6.53 13.79
CA HIS A 220 -3.78 6.99 14.62
C HIS A 220 -4.24 7.34 16.03
N ARG A 221 -5.35 8.08 16.16
CA ARG A 221 -5.99 8.40 17.43
C ARG A 221 -6.17 7.15 18.28
N ARG A 222 -6.72 6.09 17.68
CA ARG A 222 -7.06 4.85 18.39
C ARG A 222 -5.82 3.98 18.65
N PHE A 223 -4.92 3.84 17.68
CA PHE A 223 -3.72 3.01 17.82
C PHE A 223 -2.75 3.54 18.88
N TRP A 224 -2.58 4.87 18.93
CA TRP A 224 -1.69 5.56 19.87
C TRP A 224 -2.36 6.03 21.16
N ASP A 225 -3.65 5.75 21.32
CA ASP A 225 -4.49 6.15 22.46
C ASP A 225 -4.34 7.64 22.82
N MET A 226 -4.80 8.51 21.91
CA MET A 226 -4.70 9.95 22.06
C MET A 226 -6.00 10.66 21.68
N PRO A 227 -6.24 11.91 22.15
CA PRO A 227 -7.39 12.68 21.71
C PRO A 227 -7.31 13.04 20.23
N VAL A 228 -8.47 13.20 19.59
CA VAL A 228 -8.58 13.42 18.14
C VAL A 228 -7.81 14.66 17.67
N TRP A 229 -7.87 15.76 18.43
CA TRP A 229 -7.18 17.00 18.08
C TRP A 229 -5.66 16.82 18.04
N LYS A 230 -5.10 16.00 18.95
CA LYS A 230 -3.67 15.72 18.99
C LYS A 230 -3.27 14.84 17.82
N ALA A 231 -4.06 13.82 17.49
CA ALA A 231 -3.82 12.99 16.32
C ALA A 231 -3.87 13.82 15.02
N ALA A 232 -4.82 14.75 14.90
CA ALA A 232 -4.91 15.65 13.76
C ALA A 232 -3.69 16.58 13.67
N LEU A 233 -3.31 17.21 14.78
CA LEU A 233 -2.17 18.13 14.86
C LEU A 233 -0.83 17.45 14.58
N LEU A 234 -0.68 16.17 14.88
CA LEU A 234 0.54 15.41 14.57
C LEU A 234 0.53 14.86 13.14
N TYR A 235 -0.62 14.37 12.66
CA TYR A 235 -0.73 13.76 11.34
C TYR A 235 -0.67 14.81 10.22
N MET A 236 -1.41 15.92 10.32
CA MET A 236 -1.49 16.90 9.23
C MET A 236 -0.13 17.50 8.85
N PRO A 237 0.71 17.99 9.80
CA PRO A 237 2.04 18.51 9.46
C PRO A 237 2.96 17.40 8.95
N ALA A 238 2.90 16.19 9.53
CA ALA A 238 3.71 15.07 9.06
C ALA A 238 3.37 14.71 7.60
N SER A 239 2.08 14.65 7.27
CA SER A 239 1.60 14.42 5.90
C SER A 239 1.95 15.57 4.96
N TYR A 240 1.83 16.82 5.40
CA TYR A 240 2.21 17.99 4.61
C TYR A 240 3.70 17.99 4.29
N VAL A 241 4.55 17.83 5.30
CA VAL A 241 6.02 17.77 5.14
C VAL A 241 6.40 16.60 4.25
N ALA A 242 5.80 15.41 4.46
CA ALA A 242 6.05 14.26 3.61
C ALA A 242 5.66 14.54 2.16
N ASN A 243 4.49 15.13 1.90
CA ASN A 243 4.06 15.49 0.56
C ASN A 243 5.03 16.46 -0.11
N VAL A 244 5.46 17.52 0.59
CA VAL A 244 6.45 18.48 0.08
C VAL A 244 7.76 17.78 -0.25
N ILE A 245 8.32 16.97 0.65
CA ILE A 245 9.58 16.24 0.40
C ILE A 245 9.43 15.33 -0.82
N SER A 246 8.28 14.66 -0.95
CA SER A 246 8.01 13.70 -2.02
C SER A 246 7.86 14.39 -3.36
N TYR A 247 7.20 15.54 -3.39
CA TYR A 247 7.11 16.38 -4.56
C TYR A 247 8.50 16.85 -5.01
N GLN A 248 9.33 17.31 -4.07
CA GLN A 248 10.71 17.74 -4.38
C GLN A 248 11.57 16.57 -4.87
N MET A 249 11.45 15.39 -4.25
CA MET A 249 12.14 14.18 -4.71
C MET A 249 11.68 13.75 -6.10
N MET A 250 10.38 13.77 -6.36
CA MET A 250 9.81 13.47 -7.67
C MET A 250 10.39 14.39 -8.74
N TRP A 251 10.44 15.70 -8.44
CA TRP A 251 10.96 16.71 -9.35
C TRP A 251 12.46 16.54 -9.57
N TYR A 252 13.24 16.32 -8.50
CA TYR A 252 14.68 16.10 -8.57
C TYR A 252 15.04 14.83 -9.36
N VAL A 253 14.35 13.72 -9.11
CA VAL A 253 14.54 12.46 -9.84
C VAL A 253 14.16 12.64 -11.31
N GLY A 254 13.00 13.25 -11.60
CA GLY A 254 12.56 13.52 -12.97
C GLY A 254 13.55 14.40 -13.73
N TRP A 255 14.01 15.50 -13.12
CA TRP A 255 15.01 16.40 -13.69
C TRP A 255 16.35 15.70 -13.94
N TYR A 256 16.87 14.99 -12.94
CA TYR A 256 18.16 14.31 -13.05
C TYR A 256 18.12 13.19 -14.11
N SER A 257 17.02 12.43 -14.18
CA SER A 257 16.83 11.44 -15.24
C SER A 257 16.77 12.08 -16.63
N ALA A 258 16.05 13.19 -16.80
CA ALA A 258 16.02 13.92 -18.07
C ALA A 258 17.40 14.44 -18.47
N TYR A 259 18.15 15.02 -17.51
CA TYR A 259 19.51 15.49 -17.73
C TYR A 259 20.46 14.36 -18.17
N VAL A 260 20.48 13.23 -17.45
CA VAL A 260 21.35 12.08 -17.77
C VAL A 260 21.04 11.54 -19.17
N LEU A 261 19.75 11.42 -19.53
CA LEU A 261 19.33 10.92 -20.83
C LEU A 261 19.67 11.89 -21.97
N SER A 262 19.60 13.20 -21.71
CA SER A 262 20.02 14.21 -22.67
C SER A 262 21.53 14.22 -22.87
N ALA A 263 22.30 14.16 -21.78
CA ALA A 263 23.76 14.06 -21.83
C ALA A 263 24.24 12.78 -22.54
N ALA A 264 23.48 11.68 -22.43
CA ALA A 264 23.75 10.43 -23.15
C ALA A 264 23.35 10.46 -24.63
N GLY A 265 22.78 11.56 -25.14
CA GLY A 265 22.29 11.67 -26.51
C GLY A 265 21.05 10.81 -26.82
N ILE A 266 20.44 10.21 -25.80
CA ILE A 266 19.26 9.35 -25.95
C ILE A 266 18.01 10.22 -26.19
N VAL A 267 17.97 11.41 -25.59
CA VAL A 267 16.83 12.34 -25.67
C VAL A 267 17.33 13.72 -26.06
N LYS A 268 16.76 14.30 -27.12
CA LYS A 268 16.95 15.72 -27.44
C LYS A 268 15.94 16.53 -26.64
N ILE A 269 16.45 17.45 -25.81
CA ILE A 269 15.65 18.48 -25.12
C ILE A 269 15.49 19.66 -26.07
#